data_AF-A0A399LZK5-F1
#
_entry.id   AF-A0A399LZK5-F1
#
_cell.length_a   1.000
_cell.length_b   1.000
_cell.length_c   1.000
_cell.angle_alpha   90.00
_cell.angle_beta   90.00
_cell.angle_gamma   90.00
#
_symmetry.space_group_name_H-M   'P 1'
#
loop_
_entity.id
_entity.type
_entity.pdbx_description
1 polymer ?
#
loop_
_entity_poly.entity_id
_entity_poly.type
_entity_poly.pdbx_seq_one_letter_code
_entity_poly.pdbx_strand_id
1 'polypeptide(L)'
;MSILSDRQITIPSHYVDSFLAIIEQHLVELSATIEDDESSPARLEMAAFRKMAQQLGYDFKIVINSHGFFSVFRFSLQSKR
;
A
#
# COMPACT_ATOMS: atom_id res chain seq x y z
N MET A 1 10.37 -1.28 -20.13
CA MET A 1 8.95 -1.43 -19.76
C MET A 1 8.73 -2.86 -19.28
N SER A 2 8.85 -3.10 -17.98
CA SER A 2 8.48 -4.40 -17.40
C SER A 2 7.03 -4.33 -16.97
N ILE A 3 6.17 -4.99 -17.74
CA ILE A 3 4.82 -5.38 -17.37
C ILE A 3 4.92 -6.15 -16.04
N LEU A 4 4.63 -5.48 -14.92
CA LEU A 4 4.30 -6.14 -13.66
C LEU A 4 3.14 -7.09 -13.99
N SER A 5 3.45 -8.39 -14.08
CA SER A 5 2.47 -9.40 -14.48
C SER A 5 1.21 -9.26 -13.63
N ASP A 6 0.07 -9.42 -14.30
CA ASP A 6 -1.31 -9.44 -13.79
C ASP A 6 -1.56 -10.64 -12.85
N ARG A 7 -0.67 -10.85 -11.87
CA ARG A 7 -0.79 -11.91 -10.87
C ARG A 7 -1.83 -11.46 -9.87
N GLN A 8 -3.05 -11.94 -10.06
CA GLN A 8 -4.13 -11.79 -9.10
C GLN A 8 -3.79 -12.55 -7.81
N ILE A 9 -3.88 -11.86 -6.69
CA ILE A 9 -3.74 -12.47 -5.36
C ILE A 9 -5.08 -13.07 -4.95
N THR A 10 -5.08 -14.37 -4.68
CA THR A 10 -6.21 -15.08 -4.10
C THR A 10 -5.88 -15.41 -2.65
N ILE A 11 -6.65 -14.83 -1.72
CA ILE A 11 -6.57 -15.14 -0.30
C ILE A 11 -7.95 -15.50 0.24
N PRO A 12 -8.05 -16.41 1.22
CA PRO A 12 -9.30 -16.64 1.93
C PRO A 12 -9.84 -15.33 2.53
N SER A 13 -11.15 -15.12 2.42
CA SER A 13 -11.80 -13.84 2.80
C SER A 13 -11.53 -13.44 4.25
N HIS A 14 -11.45 -14.41 5.17
CA HIS A 14 -11.17 -14.16 6.59
C HIS A 14 -9.73 -13.69 6.87
N TYR A 15 -8.82 -13.78 5.90
CA TYR A 15 -7.46 -13.25 6.01
C TYR A 15 -7.27 -11.89 5.34
N VAL A 16 -8.29 -11.34 4.66
CA VAL A 16 -8.18 -10.06 3.96
C VAL A 16 -7.80 -8.94 4.92
N ASP A 17 -8.45 -8.84 6.07
CA ASP A 17 -8.12 -7.80 7.06
C ASP A 17 -6.71 -7.95 7.64
N SER A 18 -6.30 -9.16 7.98
CA SER A 18 -4.94 -9.41 8.48
C SER A 18 -3.88 -9.07 7.44
N PHE A 19 -4.11 -9.41 6.18
CA PHE A 19 -3.21 -9.09 5.09
C PHE A 19 -3.11 -7.58 4.85
N LEU A 20 -4.25 -6.87 4.88
CA LEU A 20 -4.28 -5.41 4.76
C LEU A 20 -3.58 -4.73 5.94
N ALA A 21 -3.68 -5.28 7.17
CA ALA A 21 -2.96 -4.77 8.32
C ALA A 21 -1.44 -4.94 8.19
N ILE A 22 -0.96 -6.06 7.63
CA ILE A 22 0.45 -6.27 7.32
C ILE A 22 0.92 -5.23 6.30
N ILE A 23 0.14 -5.01 5.23
CA ILE A 23 0.45 -3.98 4.23
C ILE A 23 0.53 -2.59 4.89
N GLU A 24 -0.44 -2.25 5.73
CA GLU A 24 -0.50 -0.95 6.40
C GLU A 24 0.73 -0.69 7.26
N GLN A 25 1.12 -1.67 8.09
CA GLN A 25 2.33 -1.58 8.91
C GLN A 25 3.57 -1.38 8.05
N HIS A 26 3.70 -2.15 6.98
CA HIS A 26 4.89 -2.08 6.13
C HIS A 26 4.96 -0.78 5.33
N LEU A 27 3.82 -0.21 4.94
CA LEU A 27 3.77 1.13 4.34
C LEU A 27 4.22 2.22 5.32
N VAL A 28 3.91 2.11 6.62
CA VAL A 28 4.42 3.03 7.64
C VAL A 28 5.94 2.94 7.74
N GLU A 29 6.49 1.72 7.81
CA GLU A 29 7.92 1.46 7.90
C GLU A 29 8.66 2.01 6.67
N LEU A 30 8.16 1.73 5.47
CA LEU A 30 8.71 2.23 4.22
C LEU A 30 8.64 3.76 4.12
N SER A 31 7.57 4.36 4.64
CA SER A 31 7.45 5.83 4.61
C SER A 31 8.53 6.52 5.44
N ALA A 32 8.97 5.89 6.53
CA ALA A 32 10.05 6.42 7.37
C ALA A 32 11.44 6.34 6.71
N THR A 33 11.59 5.55 5.64
CA THR A 33 12.86 5.34 4.92
C THR A 33 12.91 6.05 3.57
N ILE A 34 11.87 6.82 3.21
CA ILE A 34 11.87 7.64 1.99
C ILE A 34 12.82 8.81 2.18
N GLU A 35 14.02 8.69 1.60
CA GLU A 35 14.83 9.84 1.23
C GLU A 35 14.21 10.51 -0.01
N ASP A 36 14.45 11.81 -0.22
CA ASP A 36 13.81 12.68 -1.25
C ASP A 36 14.16 12.31 -2.72
N ASP A 37 14.51 11.05 -2.95
CA ASP A 37 14.79 10.45 -4.25
C ASP A 37 13.55 9.70 -4.76
N GLU A 38 13.02 10.19 -5.89
CA GLU A 38 11.94 9.58 -6.67
C GLU A 38 12.22 8.12 -7.06
N SER A 39 13.49 7.69 -7.09
CA SER A 39 13.92 6.36 -7.49
C SER A 39 14.17 5.38 -6.32
N SER A 40 13.87 5.78 -5.09
CA SER A 40 14.16 4.95 -3.91
C SER A 40 13.45 3.59 -3.98
N PRO A 41 14.12 2.48 -3.60
CA PRO A 41 13.52 1.15 -3.53
C PRO A 41 12.22 1.12 -2.71
N ALA A 42 12.15 1.94 -1.67
CA ALA A 42 10.96 2.11 -0.84
C ALA A 42 9.71 2.51 -1.66
N ARG A 43 9.84 3.44 -2.63
CA ARG A 43 8.70 3.86 -3.45
C ARG A 43 8.20 2.76 -4.39
N LEU A 44 9.11 1.92 -4.90
CA LEU A 44 8.74 0.75 -5.72
C LEU A 44 8.00 -0.30 -4.88
N GLU A 45 8.48 -0.57 -3.66
CA GLU A 45 7.83 -1.49 -2.74
C GLU A 45 6.44 -0.99 -2.31
N MET A 46 6.31 0.29 -1.95
CA MET A 46 5.03 0.91 -1.63
C MET A 46 4.04 0.79 -2.79
N ALA A 47 4.49 1.00 -4.03
CA ALA A 47 3.65 0.83 -5.21
C ALA A 47 3.21 -0.64 -5.40
N ALA A 48 4.09 -1.61 -5.12
CA ALA A 48 3.76 -3.03 -5.16
C ALA A 48 2.72 -3.39 -4.09
N PHE A 49 2.90 -2.99 -2.84
CA PHE A 49 1.95 -3.22 -1.76
C PHE A 49 0.59 -2.59 -2.04
N ARG A 50 0.59 -1.37 -2.57
CA ARG A 50 -0.63 -0.69 -3.01
C ARG A 50 -1.35 -1.46 -4.11
N LYS A 51 -0.62 -2.01 -5.09
CA LYS A 51 -1.19 -2.86 -6.15
C LYS A 51 -1.82 -4.14 -5.59
N MET A 52 -1.19 -4.78 -4.60
CA MET A 52 -1.75 -5.95 -3.93
C MET A 52 -3.06 -5.62 -3.21
N ALA A 53 -3.13 -4.49 -2.51
CA ALA A 53 -4.36 -4.01 -1.87
C ALA A 53 -5.47 -3.73 -2.89
N GLN A 54 -5.13 -3.12 -4.04
CA GLN A 54 -6.06 -2.80 -5.12
C GLN A 54 -6.73 -4.04 -5.70
N GLN A 55 -5.98 -5.14 -5.83
CA GLN A 55 -6.54 -6.43 -6.26
C GLN A 55 -7.57 -6.99 -5.27
N LEU A 56 -7.49 -6.61 -4.00
CA LEU A 56 -8.44 -6.98 -2.95
C LEU A 56 -9.58 -5.96 -2.79
N GLY A 57 -9.62 -4.91 -3.62
CA GLY A 57 -10.65 -3.86 -3.57
C GLY A 57 -10.40 -2.77 -2.52
N TYR A 58 -9.14 -2.59 -2.09
CA TYR A 58 -8.73 -1.56 -1.14
C TYR A 58 -7.61 -0.70 -1.71
N ASP A 59 -7.42 0.48 -1.14
CA ASP A 59 -6.28 1.32 -1.45
C ASP A 59 -5.80 2.07 -0.20
N PHE A 60 -4.59 2.60 -0.28
CA PHE A 60 -3.94 3.28 0.83
C PHE A 60 -3.54 4.71 0.47
N LYS A 61 -3.78 5.63 1.40
CA LYS A 61 -3.29 7.01 1.34
C LYS A 61 -2.30 7.24 2.46
N ILE A 62 -1.14 7.76 2.11
CA ILE A 62 -0.08 8.07 3.06
C ILE A 62 -0.09 9.59 3.24
N VAL A 63 -0.13 10.03 4.48
CA VAL A 63 -0.17 11.44 4.85
C VAL A 63 0.96 11.71 5.82
N ILE A 64 1.72 12.75 5.54
CA ILE A 64 2.75 13.27 6.44
C ILE A 64 2.08 14.35 7.27
N ASN A 65 2.11 14.22 8.60
CA ASN A 65 1.62 15.27 9.47
C ASN A 65 2.68 16.39 9.62
N SER A 66 2.28 17.53 10.20
CA SER A 66 3.16 18.70 10.38
C SER A 66 4.39 18.43 11.27
N HIS A 67 4.45 17.29 11.94
CA HIS A 67 5.53 16.87 12.83
C HIS A 67 6.44 15.80 12.18
N GLY A 68 6.25 15.51 10.88
CA GLY A 68 7.05 14.53 10.15
C GLY A 68 6.67 13.07 10.41
N PHE A 69 5.56 12.79 11.11
CA PHE A 69 5.06 11.43 11.24
C PHE A 69 4.20 11.03 10.05
N PHE A 70 4.39 9.79 9.61
CA PHE A 70 3.61 9.18 8.55
C PHE A 70 2.37 8.50 9.13
N SER A 71 1.22 8.74 8.51
CA SER A 71 -0.03 8.04 8.78
C SER A 71 -0.53 7.40 7.51
N VAL A 72 -0.92 6.13 7.59
CA VAL A 72 -1.46 5.36 6.48
C VAL A 72 -2.96 5.20 6.69
N PHE A 73 -3.75 5.53 5.67
CA PHE A 73 -5.21 5.42 5.69
C PHE A 73 -5.66 4.39 4.68
N ARG A 74 -6.27 3.31 5.17
CA ARG A 74 -6.95 2.30 4.35
C ARG A 74 -8.35 2.78 3.96
N PHE A 75 -8.72 2.62 2.69
CA PHE A 75 -10.09 2.85 2.23
C PHE A 75 -10.51 1.81 1.18
N SER A 76 -11.80 1.49 1.15
CA SER A 76 -12.34 0.59 0.14
C SER A 76 -12.48 1.32 -1.20
N LEU A 77 -12.12 0.65 -2.29
CA LEU A 77 -12.36 1.10 -3.65
C LEU A 77 -13.82 0.92 -4.09
N GLN A 78 -14.63 0.17 -3.33
CA GLN A 78 -16.09 0.13 -3.49
C GLN A 78 -16.74 1.37 -2.88
N SER A 79 -16.52 2.54 -3.48
CA SER A 79 -17.33 3.72 -3.18
C SER A 79 -17.51 4.56 -4.43
N LYS A 80 -18.47 4.14 -5.26
CA LYS A 80 -19.39 4.96 -6.08
C LYS A 80 -20.18 4.03 -7.02
N ARG A 81 -21.34 3.58 -6.56
CA ARG A 81 -22.51 3.36 -7.42
C ARG A 81 -23.53 4.42 -7.05
#